data_AF-A0A093E9P8-F1
#
_entry.id   AF-A0A093E9P8-F1
#
_cell.length_a   1.000
_cell.length_b   1.000
_cell.length_c   1.000
_cell.angle_alpha   90.00
_cell.angle_beta   90.00
_cell.angle_gamma   90.00
#
_symmetry.space_group_name_H-M   'P 1'
#
loop_
_entity.id
_entity.type
_entity.pdbx_description
1 polymer ?
#
loop_
_entity_poly.entity_id
_entity_poly.type
_entity_poly.pdbx_seq_one_letter_code
_entity_poly.pdbx_strand_id
1 'polypeptide(L)'
;SPGQILFCTLNTHKVDMQKLLGGQIGLEDFIFAHVRGETKEVEVTKTEDALGLTITDNGAGYAFIKVNPPPWGCHGAGGSPGDSIVGCRHYEVARMLRELPRAQPFTLRLVQPKKAF
;
A
#
# COMPACT_ATOMS: atom_id res chain seq x y z
N SER A 1 -14.62 9.11 -8.73
CA SER A 1 -15.40 9.04 -7.47
C SER A 1 -14.43 8.98 -6.29
N PRO A 2 -14.83 9.36 -5.06
CA PRO A 2 -13.95 9.39 -3.89
C PRO A 2 -13.22 8.06 -3.61
N GLY A 3 -13.84 6.93 -3.96
CA GLY A 3 -13.24 5.60 -3.82
C GLY A 3 -12.07 5.29 -4.76
N GLN A 4 -11.66 6.22 -5.62
CA GLN A 4 -10.47 6.06 -6.46
C GLN A 4 -9.21 6.66 -5.87
N ILE A 5 -9.27 7.47 -4.80
CA ILE A 5 -8.06 8.02 -4.18
C ILE A 5 -7.44 6.94 -3.28
N LEU A 6 -6.15 6.66 -3.47
CA LEU A 6 -5.36 5.74 -2.63
C LEU A 6 -4.74 6.50 -1.45
N PHE A 7 -3.96 7.53 -1.75
CA PHE A 7 -3.28 8.39 -0.77
C PHE A 7 -2.98 9.76 -1.39
N CYS A 8 -2.55 10.70 -0.56
CA CYS A 8 -2.14 12.02 -1.01
C CYS A 8 -0.69 12.32 -0.59
N THR A 9 0.03 13.08 -1.42
CA THR A 9 1.34 13.64 -1.09
C THR A 9 1.27 15.17 -1.09
N LEU A 10 2.14 15.80 -0.29
CA LEU A 10 2.31 17.24 -0.23
C LEU A 10 3.46 17.69 -1.14
N ASN A 11 3.20 18.70 -1.96
CA ASN A 11 4.17 19.40 -2.81
C ASN A 11 4.91 18.52 -3.84
N THR A 12 4.39 17.33 -4.16
CA THR A 12 4.96 16.47 -5.20
C THR A 12 3.89 15.56 -5.81
N HIS A 13 3.89 15.44 -7.14
CA HIS A 13 3.10 14.45 -7.87
C HIS A 13 3.76 13.07 -7.91
N LYS A 14 5.02 12.95 -7.47
CA LYS A 14 5.73 11.67 -7.41
C LYS A 14 5.22 10.86 -6.23
N VAL A 15 5.29 9.53 -6.35
CA VAL A 15 5.03 8.61 -5.24
C VAL A 15 6.21 8.69 -4.27
N ASP A 16 6.19 9.71 -3.42
CA ASP A 16 7.20 9.96 -2.39
C ASP A 16 6.56 9.79 -1.00
N MET A 17 6.89 8.67 -0.36
CA MET A 17 6.36 8.33 0.96
C MET A 17 6.88 9.22 2.08
N GLN A 18 7.95 9.99 1.87
CA GLN A 18 8.40 11.00 2.84
C GLN A 18 7.54 12.26 2.78
N LYS A 19 6.82 12.47 1.67
CA LYS A 19 5.90 13.58 1.44
C LYS A 19 4.44 13.15 1.59
N LEU A 20 4.18 11.99 2.18
CA LEU A 20 2.82 11.52 2.43
C LEU A 20 2.07 12.50 3.35
N LEU A 21 0.80 12.77 3.04
CA LEU A 21 -0.07 13.59 3.86
C LEU A 21 -0.22 12.98 5.27
N GLY A 22 0.40 13.60 6.28
CA GLY A 22 0.54 13.05 7.62
C GLY A 22 -0.23 13.77 8.74
N GLY A 23 -1.05 14.79 8.41
CA GLY A 23 -1.92 15.49 9.36
C GLY A 23 -1.61 16.98 9.58
N GLN A 24 -0.42 17.44 9.18
CA GLN A 24 -0.10 18.87 9.09
C GLN A 24 -0.13 19.30 7.61
N ILE A 25 -0.78 20.42 7.34
CA ILE A 25 -0.93 20.99 5.99
C ILE A 25 -0.64 22.49 6.11
N GLY A 26 0.34 22.98 5.36
CA GLY A 26 0.61 24.41 5.20
C GLY A 26 -0.45 25.06 4.30
N LEU A 27 -0.74 26.34 4.53
CA LEU A 27 -1.71 27.09 3.73
C LEU A 27 -1.36 27.16 2.23
N GLU A 28 -0.07 27.04 1.90
CA GLU A 28 0.45 27.09 0.53
C GLU A 28 0.85 25.71 -0.03
N ASP A 29 0.54 24.62 0.69
CA ASP A 29 0.88 23.29 0.22
C ASP A 29 -0.03 22.84 -0.93
N PHE A 30 0.59 22.32 -1.99
CA PHE A 30 -0.13 21.62 -3.05
C PHE A 30 -0.40 20.17 -2.64
N ILE A 31 -1.66 19.76 -2.66
CA ILE A 31 -2.06 18.38 -2.38
C ILE A 31 -2.18 17.62 -3.70
N PHE A 32 -1.40 16.56 -3.85
CA PHE A 32 -1.48 15.65 -4.99
C PHE A 32 -2.17 14.36 -4.57
N ALA A 33 -3.34 14.10 -5.15
CA ALA A 33 -4.09 12.87 -4.92
C ALA A 33 -3.60 11.78 -5.89
N HIS A 34 -3.10 10.67 -5.33
CA HIS A 34 -2.72 9.48 -6.07
C HIS A 34 -3.93 8.58 -6.20
N VAL A 35 -4.40 8.39 -7.43
CA VAL A 35 -5.59 7.57 -7.70
C VAL A 35 -5.23 6.14 -8.08
N ARG A 36 -6.17 5.21 -7.88
CA ARG A 36 -6.08 3.81 -8.28
C ARG A 36 -5.74 3.70 -9.77
N GLY A 37 -4.63 3.06 -10.07
CA GLY A 37 -4.19 2.69 -11.40
C GLY A 37 -4.40 1.21 -11.66
N GLU A 38 -3.39 0.58 -12.23
CA GLU A 38 -3.42 -0.84 -12.57
C GLU A 38 -3.43 -1.72 -11.32
N THR A 39 -4.18 -2.82 -11.39
CA THR A 39 -4.19 -3.87 -10.37
C THR A 39 -3.32 -5.02 -10.87
N LYS A 40 -2.38 -5.46 -10.03
CA LYS A 40 -1.48 -6.57 -10.31
C LYS A 40 -1.68 -7.66 -9.26
N GLU A 41 -1.76 -8.90 -9.70
CA GLU A 41 -1.74 -10.06 -8.81
C GLU A 41 -0.34 -10.67 -8.80
N VAL A 42 0.15 -10.97 -7.60
CA VAL A 42 1.46 -11.59 -7.40
C VAL A 42 1.28 -12.80 -6.51
N GLU A 43 1.70 -13.96 -6.99
CA GLU A 43 1.79 -15.16 -6.18
C GLU A 43 3.09 -15.12 -5.36
N VAL A 44 2.97 -15.41 -4.06
CA VAL A 44 4.05 -15.32 -3.09
C VAL A 44 4.09 -16.61 -2.28
N THR A 45 5.25 -17.22 -2.19
CA THR A 45 5.49 -18.33 -1.26
C THR A 45 6.27 -17.83 -0.06
N LYS A 46 5.68 -17.97 1.13
CA LYS A 46 6.32 -17.57 2.38
C LYS A 46 7.40 -18.58 2.76
N THR A 47 8.66 -18.19 2.63
CA THR A 47 9.82 -19.02 3.00
C THR A 47 10.27 -18.82 4.45
N GLU A 48 10.04 -17.64 5.02
CA GLU A 48 10.42 -17.25 6.39
C GLU A 48 9.18 -16.83 7.22
N ASP A 49 9.35 -16.64 8.53
CA ASP A 49 8.25 -16.16 9.39
C ASP A 49 7.75 -14.76 9.04
N ALA A 50 8.65 -13.92 8.54
CA ALA A 50 8.36 -12.55 8.12
C ALA A 50 8.61 -12.41 6.62
N LEU A 51 7.73 -11.67 5.95
CA LEU A 51 7.87 -11.34 4.53
C LEU A 51 8.82 -10.14 4.28
N GLY A 52 9.37 -9.54 5.33
CA GLY A 52 10.18 -8.31 5.23
C GLY A 52 9.39 -7.07 4.76
N LEU A 53 8.05 -7.10 4.87
CA LEU A 53 7.18 -6.01 4.44
C LEU A 53 6.92 -5.03 5.58
N THR A 54 6.99 -3.73 5.28
CA THR A 54 6.45 -2.69 6.18
C THR A 54 5.07 -2.30 5.69
N ILE A 55 4.07 -2.30 6.57
CA ILE A 55 2.70 -1.92 6.25
C ILE A 55 2.36 -0.66 7.04
N THR A 56 1.71 0.28 6.39
CA THR A 56 1.20 1.52 6.99
C THR A 56 -0.23 1.74 6.52
N ASP A 57 -0.99 2.61 7.17
CA ASP A 57 -2.32 3.01 6.72
C ASP A 57 -2.45 4.53 6.70
N ASN A 58 -3.45 5.03 5.97
CA ASN A 58 -3.75 6.46 5.86
C ASN A 58 -4.69 6.97 6.97
N GLY A 59 -4.92 6.19 8.03
CA GLY A 59 -5.88 6.51 9.08
C GLY A 59 -7.36 6.40 8.68
N ALA A 60 -7.68 6.15 7.40
CA ALA A 60 -9.03 6.09 6.85
C ALA A 60 -9.40 4.68 6.32
N GLY A 61 -8.78 3.63 6.86
CA GLY A 61 -9.07 2.24 6.51
C GLY A 61 -8.41 1.75 5.21
N TYR A 62 -7.43 2.47 4.66
CA TYR A 62 -6.62 1.96 3.57
C TYR A 62 -5.20 1.69 4.05
N ALA A 63 -4.89 0.40 4.24
CA ALA A 63 -3.53 -0.07 4.45
C ALA A 63 -2.79 -0.22 3.12
N PHE A 64 -1.53 0.20 3.10
CA PHE A 64 -0.63 0.06 1.96
C PHE A 64 0.75 -0.39 2.42
N ILE A 65 1.38 -1.20 1.58
CA ILE A 65 2.71 -1.74 1.82
C ILE A 65 3.73 -0.66 1.43
N LYS A 66 4.52 -0.24 2.41
CA LYS A 66 5.72 0.61 2.27
C LYS A 66 6.90 -0.33 2.07
N VAL A 67 7.37 -0.48 0.84
CA VAL A 67 8.62 -1.22 0.57
C VAL A 67 9.63 -0.30 -0.08
N ASN A 68 10.85 -0.30 0.44
CA ASN A 68 12.00 0.42 -0.13
C ASN A 68 13.26 -0.46 -0.03
N PRO A 69 13.78 -0.98 -1.15
CA PRO A 69 13.10 -1.19 -2.44
C PRO A 69 12.09 -2.35 -2.35
N PRO A 70 10.98 -2.32 -3.08
CA PRO A 70 10.12 -3.49 -3.21
C PRO A 70 10.90 -4.65 -3.85
N PRO A 71 10.87 -5.88 -3.29
CA PRO A 71 11.51 -7.02 -3.93
C PRO A 71 10.95 -7.29 -5.34
N TRP A 72 9.77 -6.73 -5.68
CA TRP A 72 9.09 -6.89 -6.97
C TRP A 72 8.77 -5.58 -7.69
N GLY A 73 9.50 -4.49 -7.43
CA GLY A 73 9.35 -3.22 -8.18
C GLY A 73 8.03 -2.45 -7.95
N CYS A 74 7.18 -2.88 -7.01
CA CYS A 74 5.86 -2.29 -6.75
C CYS A 74 5.93 -1.23 -5.64
N HIS A 75 5.85 0.05 -6.00
CA HIS A 75 5.79 1.17 -5.06
C HIS A 75 4.33 1.45 -4.69
N GLY A 76 3.98 1.36 -3.40
CA GLY A 76 2.64 1.61 -2.89
C GLY A 76 1.66 0.52 -3.33
N ALA A 77 1.55 -0.53 -2.54
CA ALA A 77 0.75 -1.69 -2.89
C ALA A 77 -0.17 -2.03 -1.72
N GLY A 78 -1.49 -1.86 -1.84
CA GLY A 78 -2.42 -2.49 -0.91
C GLY A 78 -2.54 -3.96 -1.30
N GLY A 79 -2.13 -4.90 -0.45
CA GLY A 79 -2.13 -6.33 -0.76
C GLY A 79 -3.16 -7.12 0.04
N SER A 80 -4.05 -7.86 -0.63
CA SER A 80 -4.99 -8.80 0.00
C SER A 80 -4.65 -10.26 -0.35
N PRO A 81 -4.63 -11.19 0.62
CA PRO A 81 -4.91 -12.60 0.38
C PRO A 81 -6.43 -12.82 0.38
N GLY A 82 -7.04 -12.97 -0.79
CA GLY A 82 -8.45 -13.39 -0.96
C GLY A 82 -9.54 -12.40 -0.52
N ASP A 83 -9.49 -11.87 0.70
CA ASP A 83 -10.49 -10.99 1.30
C ASP A 83 -10.11 -9.50 1.23
N SER A 84 -11.11 -8.64 1.08
CA SER A 84 -10.91 -7.20 0.96
C SER A 84 -10.35 -6.61 2.26
N ILE A 85 -9.05 -6.26 2.28
CA ILE A 85 -8.39 -5.52 3.37
C ILE A 85 -8.82 -4.04 3.47
N VAL A 86 -9.82 -3.62 2.68
CA VAL A 86 -10.42 -2.28 2.78
C VAL A 86 -11.14 -2.17 4.11
N GLY A 87 -10.74 -1.23 4.93
CA GLY A 87 -11.21 -1.03 6.30
C GLY A 87 -10.20 -1.51 7.36
N CYS A 88 -9.22 -2.33 6.99
CA CYS A 88 -8.23 -2.84 7.94
C CYS A 88 -7.16 -1.79 8.27
N ARG A 89 -6.76 -1.74 9.54
CA ARG A 89 -5.58 -1.00 9.99
C ARG A 89 -4.31 -1.74 9.62
N HIS A 90 -3.20 -1.02 9.53
CA HIS A 90 -1.92 -1.61 9.12
C HIS A 90 -1.48 -2.79 10.00
N TYR A 91 -1.76 -2.75 11.31
CA TYR A 91 -1.41 -3.83 12.23
C TYR A 91 -2.24 -5.10 12.02
N GLU A 92 -3.50 -4.98 11.54
CA GLU A 92 -4.36 -6.12 11.23
C GLU A 92 -3.85 -6.84 9.99
N VAL A 93 -3.53 -6.09 8.94
CA VAL A 93 -2.93 -6.63 7.72
C VAL A 93 -1.57 -7.27 8.02
N ALA A 94 -0.76 -6.63 8.88
CA ALA A 94 0.53 -7.19 9.29
C ALA A 94 0.39 -8.50 10.07
N ARG A 95 -0.66 -8.62 10.90
CA ARG A 95 -0.98 -9.86 11.61
C ARG A 95 -1.42 -10.95 10.62
N MET A 96 -2.34 -10.64 9.70
CA MET A 96 -2.81 -11.59 8.69
C MET A 96 -1.65 -12.18 7.88
N LEU A 97 -0.74 -11.34 7.37
CA LEU A 97 0.43 -11.81 6.61
C LEU A 97 1.41 -12.65 7.46
N ARG A 98 1.50 -12.35 8.76
CA ARG A 98 2.33 -13.13 9.70
C ARG A 98 1.72 -14.49 10.02
N GLU A 99 0.40 -14.60 10.07
CA GLU A 99 -0.33 -15.84 10.37
C GLU A 99 -0.45 -16.78 9.16
N LEU A 100 -0.14 -16.30 7.95
CA LEU A 100 -0.12 -17.15 6.74
C LEU A 100 0.83 -18.35 6.91
N PRO A 101 0.42 -19.55 6.45
CA PRO A 101 1.23 -20.75 6.54
C PRO A 101 2.51 -20.63 5.71
N ARG A 102 3.61 -21.16 6.25
CA ARG A 102 4.88 -21.27 5.51
C ARG A 102 4.76 -22.30 4.39
N ALA A 103 5.58 -22.12 3.36
CA ALA A 103 5.69 -23.02 2.20
C ALA A 103 4.40 -23.24 1.39
N GLN A 104 3.33 -22.48 1.68
CA GLN A 104 2.12 -22.44 0.86
C GLN A 104 2.09 -21.14 0.06
N PRO A 105 1.82 -21.20 -1.26
CA PRO A 105 1.64 -20.01 -2.06
C PRO A 105 0.35 -19.29 -1.65
N PHE A 106 0.38 -17.96 -1.65
CA PHE A 106 -0.78 -17.11 -1.51
C PHE A 106 -0.69 -15.96 -2.51
N THR A 107 -1.84 -15.46 -2.93
CA THR A 107 -1.92 -14.36 -3.90
C THR A 107 -2.05 -13.02 -3.17
N LEU A 108 -1.23 -12.06 -3.54
CA LEU A 108 -1.39 -10.65 -3.18
C LEU A 108 -1.94 -9.88 -4.37
N ARG A 109 -3.14 -9.33 -4.22
CA ARG A 109 -3.69 -8.37 -5.19
C ARG A 109 -3.28 -6.96 -4.81
N LEU A 110 -2.40 -6.36 -5.61
CA LEU A 110 -1.74 -5.07 -5.41
C LEU A 110 -2.34 -4.00 -6.34
N VAL A 111 -2.76 -2.85 -5.80
CA VAL A 111 -3.20 -1.71 -6.61
C VAL A 111 -2.11 -0.65 -6.66
N GLN A 112 -1.61 -0.34 -7.87
CA GLN A 112 -0.61 0.70 -8.07
C GLN A 112 -1.26 2.07 -8.22
N PRO A 113 -0.61 3.17 -7.76
CA PRO A 113 -1.05 4.51 -8.11
C PRO A 113 -0.86 4.76 -9.60
N LYS A 114 -1.82 5.46 -10.24
CA LYS A 114 -1.70 5.85 -11.64
C LYS A 114 -0.48 6.77 -11.80
N LYS A 115 0.47 6.36 -12.64
CA LYS A 115 1.64 7.19 -12.97
C LYS A 115 1.18 8.42 -13.76
N ALA A 116 1.72 9.59 -13.43
CA ALA A 116 1.70 10.73 -14.31
C ALA A 116 2.61 10.42 -15.53
N PHE A 117 2.15 10.80 -16.72
CA PHE A 117 2.92 10.66 -17.96
C PHE A 117 4.12 11.62 -17.97
#